data_AF-A0A3A9UIK1-F1
#
_entry.id   AF-A0A3A9UIK1-F1
#
_cell.length_a   1.000
_cell.length_b   1.000
_cell.length_c   1.000
_cell.angle_alpha   90.00
_cell.angle_beta   90.00
_cell.angle_gamma   90.00
#
_symmetry.space_group_name_H-M   'P 1'
#
loop_
_entity.id
_entity.type
_entity.pdbx_description
1 polymer ?
#
loop_
_entity_poly.entity_id
_entity_poly.type
_entity_poly.pdbx_seq_one_letter_code
_entity_poly.pdbx_strand_id
1 'polypeptide(L)'
;MKNHLLAGIVAITTLSSCSSTPPINEEATKQVQQKLDKIVLHGYLIREQDKFLLGPHLSSEKSASSDMLSIDSWHFNGKTLFPLFDSERFECSLAEDNCERYENIDSPFLKVNGTDSDYGDTYKKRVADGKKPGISAGEVAMTGVATVIVGPAVALVGGPLILLGGTANLISHGSVWSHNWVEFDHDTFYAETVTAITAKHGSLENYIDYMASASTAFEELTEKRTSLANEWQQNYLIKSEAISKYQPLTLSEIDTFNFSIPAYGDIGSVITRINLEMDDFFASSSLALEKEYETLLVKAKAHYVKHQKEAFASAKSSSSMRQFINRYAGLDEAGLLESAKKKLNSLTEKEQEIAFNKIRTVHDARVFIHTYGRNDVANLVPNVKAKIEKWELRIKNEKIEKRRVALAKLEKWREQLQVGDLTFCGRVIQAKYPMIQIALSNPLQGFSDTIWLEKDDVFEAWSGCNNRNNQLSPLNHPLS
;
A
#
# COMPACT_ATOMS: atom_id res chain seq x y z
N MET A 1 107.16 37.30 -4.32
CA MET A 1 107.27 38.18 -3.13
C MET A 1 106.33 39.37 -3.31
N LYS A 2 105.47 39.59 -2.30
CA LYS A 2 104.77 40.84 -1.87
C LYS A 2 103.76 41.47 -2.86
N ASN A 3 102.45 41.39 -2.63
CA ASN A 3 101.56 42.05 -1.63
C ASN A 3 101.50 43.58 -1.70
N HIS A 4 100.30 44.11 -2.03
CA HIS A 4 99.48 45.12 -1.31
C HIS A 4 98.14 45.24 -2.10
N LEU A 5 96.96 44.77 -1.66
CA LEU A 5 96.00 45.17 -0.60
C LEU A 5 95.28 46.54 -0.74
N LEU A 6 93.97 46.43 -1.04
CA LEU A 6 92.76 47.15 -0.54
C LEU A 6 92.38 48.60 -0.97
N ALA A 7 91.22 48.70 -1.63
CA ALA A 7 89.95 49.36 -1.20
C ALA A 7 88.95 49.23 -2.39
N GLY A 8 87.65 48.91 -2.31
CA GLY A 8 86.67 48.99 -1.23
C GLY A 8 85.48 49.86 -1.70
N ILE A 9 84.58 49.35 -2.55
CA ILE A 9 83.23 49.94 -2.76
C ILE A 9 82.21 48.80 -2.82
N VAL A 10 81.31 48.81 -1.85
CA VAL A 10 80.10 47.99 -1.74
C VAL A 10 79.07 48.53 -2.73
N ALA A 11 78.68 47.71 -3.72
CA ALA A 11 77.52 47.99 -4.56
C ALA A 11 76.35 47.11 -4.10
N ILE A 12 75.39 47.77 -3.45
CA ILE A 12 74.08 47.21 -3.10
C ILE A 12 73.35 46.90 -4.41
N THR A 13 73.18 45.61 -4.73
CA THR A 13 72.25 45.17 -5.78
C THR A 13 70.95 44.76 -5.09
N THR A 14 69.91 45.54 -5.35
CA THR A 14 68.53 45.28 -4.95
C THR A 14 68.04 44.01 -5.64
N LEU A 15 67.77 42.97 -4.86
CA LEU A 15 66.94 41.83 -5.26
C LEU A 15 65.50 42.32 -5.41
N SER A 16 65.10 42.69 -6.63
CA SER A 16 63.69 42.83 -6.99
C SER A 16 63.10 41.43 -7.13
N SER A 17 62.11 41.15 -6.27
CA SER A 17 61.25 39.97 -6.29
C SER A 17 60.47 39.86 -7.60
N CYS A 18 60.86 38.90 -8.45
CA CYS A 18 59.94 38.36 -9.46
C CYS A 18 59.13 37.24 -8.79
N SER A 19 57.98 37.60 -8.21
CA SER A 19 56.88 36.67 -7.92
C SER A 19 56.22 36.29 -9.24
N SER A 20 56.83 35.40 -10.01
CA SER A 20 56.19 34.79 -11.17
C SER A 20 55.32 33.62 -10.72
N THR A 21 54.12 33.93 -10.21
CA THR A 21 53.06 32.92 -10.16
C THR A 21 52.74 32.56 -11.62
N PRO A 22 52.90 31.30 -12.05
CA PRO A 22 52.55 30.92 -13.40
C PRO A 22 51.07 31.27 -13.68
N PRO A 23 50.72 31.73 -14.89
CA PRO A 23 49.34 32.05 -15.22
C PRO A 23 48.46 30.81 -15.04
N ILE A 24 47.38 30.96 -14.28
CA ILE A 24 46.38 29.89 -14.08
C ILE A 24 45.82 29.52 -15.45
N ASN A 25 45.96 28.25 -15.83
CA ASN A 25 45.30 27.72 -17.02
C ASN A 25 43.80 27.59 -16.70
N GLU A 26 43.00 28.56 -17.17
CA GLU A 26 41.56 28.60 -16.94
C GLU A 26 40.84 27.35 -17.46
N GLU A 27 41.32 26.76 -18.55
CA GLU A 27 40.71 25.56 -19.14
C GLU A 27 40.98 24.32 -18.29
N ALA A 28 42.22 24.13 -17.83
CA ALA A 28 42.56 23.06 -16.90
C ALA A 28 41.80 23.19 -15.56
N THR A 29 41.65 24.42 -15.07
CA THR A 29 40.87 24.71 -13.86
C THR A 29 39.40 24.31 -14.03
N LYS A 30 38.77 24.64 -15.17
CA LYS A 30 37.39 24.24 -15.48
C LYS A 30 37.24 22.72 -15.54
N GLN A 31 38.20 22.02 -16.15
CA GLN A 31 38.15 20.56 -16.25
C GLN A 31 38.25 19.87 -14.88
N VAL A 32 39.13 20.34 -14.00
CA VAL A 32 39.22 19.84 -12.62
C VAL A 32 37.94 20.14 -11.85
N GLN A 33 37.38 21.35 -11.99
CA GLN A 33 36.13 21.70 -11.33
C GLN A 33 34.96 20.79 -11.77
N GLN A 34 34.85 20.51 -13.08
CA GLN A 34 33.85 19.58 -13.60
C GLN A 34 33.99 18.17 -13.02
N LYS A 35 35.22 17.69 -12.81
CA LYS A 35 35.47 16.39 -12.16
C LYS A 35 35.07 16.42 -10.69
N LEU A 36 35.46 17.46 -9.95
CA LEU A 36 35.07 17.68 -8.55
C LEU A 36 33.55 17.75 -8.37
N ASP A 37 32.83 18.34 -9.33
CA ASP A 37 31.37 18.44 -9.30
C ASP A 37 30.66 17.09 -9.51
N LYS A 38 31.33 16.10 -10.10
CA LYS A 38 30.82 14.72 -10.22
C LYS A 38 31.06 13.86 -8.97
N ILE A 39 31.89 14.30 -8.03
CA ILE A 39 32.24 13.48 -6.88
C ILE A 39 31.07 13.49 -5.88
N VAL A 40 30.39 12.35 -5.76
CA VAL A 40 29.35 12.11 -4.76
C VAL A 40 29.79 11.13 -3.68
N LEU A 41 30.86 10.37 -3.94
CA LEU A 41 31.38 9.38 -3.00
C LEU A 41 32.30 10.01 -1.94
N HIS A 42 32.45 9.28 -0.84
CA HIS A 42 33.20 9.67 0.35
C HIS A 42 34.20 8.58 0.70
N GLY A 43 35.30 9.01 1.33
CA GLY A 43 36.39 8.13 1.72
C GLY A 43 36.49 7.98 3.24
N TYR A 44 37.36 7.06 3.64
CA TYR A 44 37.68 6.79 5.04
C TYR A 44 39.17 6.98 5.25
N LEU A 45 39.54 7.68 6.32
CA LEU A 45 40.89 7.72 6.82
C LEU A 45 40.98 6.77 8.01
N ILE A 46 41.82 5.74 7.92
CA ILE A 46 42.00 4.72 8.95
C ILE A 46 43.37 4.93 9.61
N ARG A 47 43.40 4.99 10.94
CA ARG A 47 44.64 4.98 11.73
C ARG A 47 45.10 3.54 11.92
N GLU A 48 46.27 3.21 11.36
CA GLU A 48 46.99 1.97 11.64
C GLU A 48 48.32 2.31 12.31
N GLN A 49 48.42 2.03 13.61
CA GLN A 49 49.59 2.36 14.43
C GLN A 49 49.91 3.87 14.34
N ASP A 50 51.07 4.19 13.79
CA ASP A 50 51.59 5.55 13.63
C ASP A 50 51.36 6.12 12.21
N LYS A 51 50.44 5.53 11.44
CA LYS A 51 50.16 5.94 10.05
C LYS A 51 48.68 6.04 9.77
N PHE A 52 48.34 6.88 8.81
CA PHE A 52 46.99 6.98 8.26
C PHE A 52 46.95 6.37 6.86
N LEU A 53 45.94 5.52 6.63
CA LEU A 53 45.71 4.83 5.38
C LEU A 53 44.34 5.20 4.84
N LEU A 54 44.23 5.22 3.51
CA LEU A 54 42.95 5.31 2.84
C LEU A 54 42.23 3.96 2.99
N GLY A 55 41.01 4.00 3.52
CA GLY A 55 40.16 2.83 3.67
C GLY A 55 39.88 2.14 2.33
N PRO A 56 39.55 0.84 2.34
CA PRO A 56 39.48 0.04 1.12
C PRO A 56 38.26 0.32 0.24
N HIS A 57 37.19 0.89 0.79
CA HIS A 57 35.91 1.11 0.11
C HIS A 57 35.43 2.54 0.25
N LEU A 58 34.72 3.01 -0.79
CA LEU A 58 34.02 4.29 -0.79
C LEU A 58 32.59 4.12 -0.29
N SER A 59 32.01 5.21 0.19
CA SER A 59 30.62 5.25 0.65
C SER A 59 29.87 6.44 0.04
N SER A 60 28.58 6.26 -0.18
CA SER A 60 27.64 7.35 -0.50
C SER A 60 26.83 7.79 0.74
N GLU A 61 27.05 7.14 1.88
CA GLU A 61 26.30 7.41 3.10
C GLU A 61 26.83 8.63 3.83
N LYS A 62 25.93 9.33 4.52
CA LYS A 62 26.32 10.41 5.43
C LYS A 62 26.99 9.82 6.67
N SER A 63 27.98 10.55 7.17
CA SER A 63 28.70 10.20 8.40
C SER A 63 27.88 10.53 9.65
N ALA A 64 28.10 9.76 10.72
CA ALA A 64 27.46 10.00 12.01
C ALA A 64 28.17 11.14 12.75
N SER A 65 27.45 11.94 13.53
CA SER A 65 28.06 13.03 14.33
C SER A 65 29.07 12.53 15.36
N SER A 66 29.00 11.26 15.76
CA SER A 66 29.97 10.62 16.66
C SER A 66 31.37 10.48 16.06
N ASP A 67 31.51 10.58 14.74
CA ASP A 67 32.76 10.31 14.03
C ASP A 67 33.85 11.35 14.39
N MET A 68 33.47 12.54 14.87
CA MET A 68 34.40 13.52 15.45
C MET A 68 35.20 12.96 16.64
N LEU A 69 34.58 12.08 17.42
CA LEU A 69 35.16 11.46 18.62
C LEU A 69 35.76 10.08 18.34
N SER A 70 35.81 9.67 17.07
CA SER A 70 36.46 8.42 16.66
C SER A 70 37.96 8.46 16.94
N ILE A 71 38.55 7.28 17.15
CA ILE A 71 39.97 7.10 17.50
C ILE A 71 40.76 6.36 16.40
N ASP A 72 40.07 5.66 15.50
CA ASP A 72 40.66 4.73 14.54
C ASP A 72 40.20 4.96 13.10
N SER A 73 39.04 5.57 12.85
CA SER A 73 38.53 5.81 11.51
C SER A 73 37.66 7.06 11.41
N TRP A 74 37.85 7.85 10.35
CA TRP A 74 37.09 9.07 10.09
C TRP A 74 36.64 9.17 8.64
N HIS A 75 35.39 9.56 8.42
CA HIS A 75 34.86 9.80 7.08
C HIS A 75 35.22 11.20 6.60
N PHE A 76 35.63 11.30 5.34
CA PHE A 76 35.88 12.56 4.69
C PHE A 76 35.10 12.69 3.39
N ASN A 77 34.73 13.93 3.09
CA ASN A 77 34.08 14.28 1.84
C ASN A 77 35.06 14.12 0.68
N GLY A 78 34.71 13.27 -0.29
CA GLY A 78 35.61 12.96 -1.40
C GLY A 78 36.01 14.16 -2.27
N LYS A 79 35.19 15.22 -2.28
CA LYS A 79 35.42 16.46 -3.04
C LYS A 79 36.31 17.46 -2.31
N THR A 80 36.12 17.63 -1.00
CA THR A 80 36.81 18.68 -0.22
C THR A 80 37.94 18.16 0.65
N LEU A 81 37.95 16.86 0.95
CA LEU A 81 38.77 16.17 1.96
C LEU A 81 38.54 16.62 3.40
N PHE A 82 37.49 17.42 3.63
CA PHE A 82 37.08 17.78 4.98
C PHE A 82 36.25 16.65 5.62
N PRO A 83 36.15 16.61 6.96
CA PRO A 83 35.25 15.73 7.66
C PRO A 83 33.83 15.73 7.07
N LEU A 84 33.23 14.55 6.97
CA LEU A 84 31.85 14.39 6.51
C LEU A 84 30.82 14.55 7.67
N PHE A 85 31.29 14.59 8.91
CA PHE A 85 30.51 14.79 10.12
C PHE A 85 30.50 16.26 10.55
N ASP A 86 29.63 16.57 11.53
CA ASP A 86 29.66 17.86 12.21
C ASP A 86 30.91 17.96 13.07
N SER A 87 31.79 18.87 12.69
CA SER A 87 33.09 19.12 13.31
C SER A 87 33.17 20.54 13.87
N GLU A 88 32.03 21.21 14.04
CA GLU A 88 31.96 22.52 14.64
C GLU A 88 32.38 22.46 16.11
N ARG A 89 33.22 23.42 16.52
CA ARG A 89 33.64 23.52 17.92
C ARG A 89 32.45 23.65 18.85
N PHE A 90 32.56 23.08 20.03
CA PHE A 90 31.58 23.26 21.09
C PHE A 90 32.28 23.51 22.42
N GLU A 91 31.59 24.21 23.30
CA GLU A 91 32.12 24.57 24.61
C GLU A 91 31.96 23.40 25.59
N CYS A 92 32.98 23.16 26.41
CA CYS A 92 32.91 22.32 27.59
C CYS A 92 33.25 23.15 28.84
N SER A 93 32.51 22.95 29.93
CA SER A 93 32.75 23.65 31.20
C SER A 93 33.68 22.85 32.10
N LEU A 94 34.75 23.48 32.58
CA LEU A 94 35.65 22.93 33.61
C LEU A 94 35.00 22.84 35.00
N ALA A 95 33.90 23.56 35.23
CA ALA A 95 33.21 23.56 36.52
C ALA A 95 32.39 22.27 36.78
N GLU A 96 32.24 21.41 35.77
CA GLU A 96 31.39 20.22 35.81
C GLU A 96 32.12 18.91 35.40
N ASP A 97 33.46 18.84 35.41
CA ASP A 97 34.27 17.69 34.90
C ASP A 97 33.96 17.28 33.43
N ASN A 98 33.24 18.13 32.69
CA ASN A 98 32.71 17.81 31.36
C ASN A 98 33.77 17.83 30.24
N CYS A 99 34.93 18.44 30.46
CA CYS A 99 36.04 18.49 29.49
C CYS A 99 36.96 17.26 29.56
N GLU A 100 37.18 16.71 30.75
CA GLU A 100 38.14 15.61 31.00
C GLU A 100 37.78 14.38 30.15
N ARG A 101 36.48 14.11 29.94
CA ARG A 101 36.03 13.03 29.07
C ARG A 101 36.49 13.14 27.62
N TYR A 102 36.74 14.36 27.12
CA TYR A 102 37.21 14.62 25.76
C TYR A 102 38.73 14.65 25.68
N GLU A 103 39.41 15.10 26.74
CA GLU A 103 40.87 15.03 26.86
C GLU A 103 41.38 13.58 26.87
N ASN A 104 40.57 12.67 27.40
CA ASN A 104 40.88 11.23 27.47
C ASN A 104 40.59 10.46 26.16
N ILE A 105 40.05 11.11 25.12
CA ILE A 105 39.83 10.48 23.82
C ILE A 105 41.17 10.47 23.07
N ASP A 106 41.69 9.29 22.76
CA ASP A 106 42.89 9.10 21.92
C ASP A 106 42.59 9.35 20.43
N SER A 107 42.16 10.57 20.13
CA SER A 107 41.99 11.05 18.76
C SER A 107 43.12 12.02 18.43
N PRO A 108 43.90 11.78 17.36
CA PRO A 108 44.98 12.68 16.95
C PRO A 108 44.45 14.04 16.47
N PHE A 109 43.18 14.09 16.08
CA PHE A 109 42.52 15.27 15.54
C PHE A 109 41.64 15.99 16.57
N LEU A 110 41.41 15.44 17.76
CA LEU A 110 40.62 16.15 18.78
C LEU A 110 41.54 17.01 19.66
N LYS A 111 41.18 18.28 19.85
CA LYS A 111 41.88 19.23 20.73
C LYS A 111 40.90 19.80 21.75
N VAL A 112 41.38 20.00 22.98
CA VAL A 112 40.68 20.77 24.01
C VAL A 112 41.51 22.00 24.30
N ASN A 113 40.99 23.19 23.96
CA ASN A 113 41.72 24.45 24.04
C ASN A 113 41.02 25.43 24.97
N GLY A 114 41.79 26.16 25.79
CA GLY A 114 41.29 27.22 26.68
C GLY A 114 41.10 28.57 26.00
N THR A 115 41.36 28.66 24.70
CA THR A 115 41.23 29.87 23.88
C THR A 115 40.64 29.52 22.52
N ASP A 116 39.89 30.45 21.93
CA ASP A 116 39.41 30.36 20.54
C ASP A 116 40.61 30.16 19.59
N SER A 117 40.64 29.03 18.88
CA SER A 117 41.63 28.70 17.86
C SER A 117 40.98 28.56 16.47
N ASP A 118 41.76 28.44 15.41
CA ASP A 118 41.24 28.15 14.07
C ASP A 118 41.10 26.65 13.76
N TYR A 119 41.42 25.77 14.72
CA TYR A 119 41.21 24.33 14.56
C TYR A 119 39.73 24.04 14.28
N GLY A 120 38.82 24.61 15.06
CA GLY A 120 37.37 24.40 14.94
C GLY A 120 36.66 25.09 13.76
N ASP A 121 37.42 25.71 12.84
CA ASP A 121 36.83 26.38 11.67
C ASP A 121 36.42 25.36 10.60
N THR A 122 35.11 25.15 10.48
CA THR A 122 34.52 24.27 9.45
C THR A 122 34.84 24.75 8.04
N TYR A 123 34.68 23.87 7.04
CA TYR A 123 34.87 24.19 5.62
C TYR A 123 34.20 25.52 5.22
N LYS A 124 32.94 25.73 5.63
CA LYS A 124 32.17 26.95 5.30
C LYS A 124 32.79 28.21 5.91
N LYS A 125 33.25 28.15 7.16
CA LYS A 125 33.91 29.27 7.85
C LYS A 125 35.23 29.62 7.16
N ARG A 126 36.04 28.60 6.83
CA ARG A 126 37.31 28.78 6.10
C ARG A 126 37.13 29.43 4.73
N VAL A 127 36.15 28.99 3.94
CA VAL A 127 35.81 29.62 2.65
C VAL A 127 35.41 31.09 2.85
N ALA A 128 34.58 31.39 3.85
CA ALA A 128 34.12 32.75 4.12
C ALA A 128 35.26 33.70 4.52
N ASP A 129 36.23 33.18 5.26
CA ASP A 129 37.37 33.94 5.78
C ASP A 129 38.55 34.01 4.78
N GLY A 130 38.40 33.45 3.57
CA GLY A 130 39.46 33.40 2.56
C GLY A 130 40.64 32.49 2.95
N LYS A 131 40.45 31.61 3.93
CA LYS A 131 41.42 30.56 4.31
C LYS A 131 41.36 29.41 3.30
N LYS A 132 42.44 28.62 3.18
CA LYS A 132 42.49 27.46 2.27
C LYS A 132 41.39 26.45 2.66
N PRO A 133 40.39 26.19 1.79
CA PRO A 133 39.23 25.38 2.16
C PRO A 133 39.39 23.90 1.80
N GLY A 134 40.61 23.41 1.55
CA GLY A 134 40.86 22.04 1.08
C GLY A 134 41.19 22.00 -0.42
N ILE A 135 40.70 20.99 -1.15
CA ILE A 135 40.96 20.90 -2.59
C ILE A 135 40.32 22.08 -3.34
N SER A 136 41.11 22.81 -4.12
CA SER A 136 40.63 23.81 -5.09
C SER A 136 41.10 23.50 -6.51
N ALA A 137 40.22 23.71 -7.50
CA ALA A 137 40.53 23.41 -8.90
C ALA A 137 41.73 24.23 -9.42
N GLY A 138 41.88 25.48 -8.96
CA GLY A 138 43.00 26.34 -9.34
C GLY A 138 44.34 25.86 -8.79
N GLU A 139 44.40 25.39 -7.54
CA GLU A 139 45.65 24.88 -6.95
C GLU A 139 46.09 23.56 -7.59
N VAL A 140 45.14 22.67 -7.89
CA VAL A 140 45.43 21.40 -8.60
C VAL A 140 45.89 21.68 -10.03
N ALA A 141 45.25 22.60 -10.75
CA ALA A 141 45.63 22.96 -12.12
C ALA A 141 46.97 23.71 -12.22
N MET A 142 47.36 24.49 -11.21
CA MET A 142 48.63 25.22 -11.19
C MET A 142 49.84 24.35 -10.84
N THR A 143 49.67 23.37 -9.94
CA THR A 143 50.78 22.61 -9.35
C THR A 143 51.05 21.28 -10.05
N GLY A 144 50.49 21.07 -11.25
CA GLY A 144 50.58 19.86 -12.06
C GLY A 144 51.79 18.99 -11.70
N VAL A 145 51.51 17.91 -10.96
CA VAL A 145 52.50 17.00 -10.37
C VAL A 145 53.33 17.62 -9.21
N ALA A 146 52.98 17.19 -7.98
CA ALA A 146 53.89 16.93 -6.84
C ALA A 146 54.10 17.93 -5.69
N THR A 147 53.47 19.11 -5.62
CA THR A 147 53.59 19.91 -4.37
C THR A 147 52.31 20.66 -4.02
N VAL A 148 51.49 20.06 -3.15
CA VAL A 148 50.68 20.86 -2.24
C VAL A 148 51.66 21.51 -1.28
N ILE A 149 52.07 22.74 -1.57
CA ILE A 149 52.91 23.54 -0.67
C ILE A 149 52.04 23.88 0.54
N VAL A 150 52.15 23.05 1.57
CA VAL A 150 51.82 23.42 2.94
C VAL A 150 52.95 24.36 3.39
N GLY A 151 52.69 25.66 3.40
CA GLY A 151 53.63 26.64 3.93
C GLY A 151 53.18 27.12 5.31
N PRO A 152 54.07 27.49 6.24
CA PRO A 152 55.43 27.04 6.47
C PRO A 152 55.58 26.38 7.85
N ALA A 153 55.85 25.08 7.88
CA ALA A 153 56.66 24.45 8.91
C ALA A 153 57.29 23.18 8.31
N VAL A 154 58.42 23.38 7.63
CA VAL A 154 59.55 22.42 7.46
C VAL A 154 59.21 20.93 7.31
N ALA A 155 59.26 20.41 6.07
CA ALA A 155 60.16 19.33 5.63
C ALA A 155 59.56 18.52 4.47
N LEU A 156 60.02 18.81 3.25
CA LEU A 156 60.05 17.80 2.20
C LEU A 156 61.23 16.85 2.47
N VAL A 157 61.03 15.58 2.07
CA VAL A 157 62.00 14.49 1.92
C VAL A 157 62.18 13.55 3.13
N GLY A 158 61.45 12.43 3.08
CA GLY A 158 61.94 11.10 3.47
C GLY A 158 62.31 10.88 4.94
N GLY A 159 61.31 10.68 5.80
CA GLY A 159 61.52 10.13 7.14
C GLY A 159 60.19 9.78 7.80
N PRO A 160 60.11 8.74 8.64
CA PRO A 160 58.90 8.47 9.41
C PRO A 160 58.71 9.64 10.39
N LEU A 161 57.63 10.41 10.22
CA LEU A 161 57.18 11.36 11.22
C LEU A 161 56.88 10.57 12.49
N ILE A 162 57.74 10.76 13.49
CA ILE A 162 57.54 10.25 14.83
C ILE A 162 56.30 10.97 15.37
N LEU A 163 55.20 10.23 15.51
CA LEU A 163 54.09 10.59 16.39
C LEU A 163 54.63 10.63 17.83
N LEU A 164 55.21 11.77 18.21
CA LEU A 164 55.50 12.07 19.61
C LEU A 164 54.16 12.35 20.28
N GLY A 165 53.64 11.32 20.94
CA GLY A 165 52.59 11.48 21.93
C GLY A 165 53.01 12.43 23.05
N GLY A 166 52.01 13.09 23.64
CA GLY A 166 52.12 13.68 24.96
C GLY A 166 52.60 15.13 25.01
N THR A 167 51.64 16.03 25.12
CA THR A 167 51.69 17.27 25.93
C THR A 167 52.88 18.20 25.72
N ALA A 168 52.69 19.24 24.90
CA ALA A 168 53.37 20.53 25.10
C ALA A 168 52.32 21.58 25.47
N ASN A 169 52.02 21.67 26.77
CA ASN A 169 51.37 22.84 27.35
C ASN A 169 52.28 24.05 27.11
N LEU A 170 51.98 24.87 26.11
CA LEU A 170 52.43 26.25 26.08
C LEU A 170 51.65 26.99 27.17
N ILE A 171 52.23 27.03 28.37
CA ILE A 171 51.80 27.88 29.47
C ILE A 171 51.98 29.34 28.99
N SER A 172 50.90 29.92 28.48
CA SER A 172 50.74 31.37 28.38
C SER A 172 50.02 31.83 29.65
N HIS A 173 50.59 32.83 30.30
CA HIS A 173 50.21 33.30 31.63
C HIS A 173 48.73 33.69 31.75
N GLY A 174 48.12 33.18 32.82
CA GLY A 174 47.14 33.90 33.65
C GLY A 174 46.03 34.63 32.92
N SER A 175 45.03 33.89 32.45
CA SER A 175 43.76 34.46 32.03
C SER A 175 42.63 33.49 32.36
N VAL A 176 41.79 33.87 33.32
CA VAL A 176 40.57 33.15 33.70
C VAL A 176 39.56 33.38 32.58
N TRP A 177 39.62 32.57 31.52
CA TRP A 177 38.58 32.52 30.50
C TRP A 177 37.81 31.23 30.74
N SER A 178 36.54 31.35 31.08
CA SER A 178 35.70 30.27 31.61
C SER A 178 35.18 29.28 30.55
N HIS A 179 35.68 29.35 29.32
CA HIS A 179 35.15 28.61 28.18
C HIS A 179 36.29 27.78 27.57
N ASN A 180 36.26 26.47 27.79
CA ASN A 180 37.12 25.53 27.05
C ASN A 180 36.37 25.07 25.81
N TRP A 181 37.09 24.91 24.70
CA TRP A 181 36.54 24.49 23.42
C TRP A 181 37.07 23.12 23.05
N VAL A 182 36.15 22.22 22.71
CA VAL A 182 36.48 20.96 22.04
C VAL A 182 36.44 21.22 20.55
N GLU A 183 37.56 20.99 19.87
CA GLU A 183 37.79 21.38 18.49
C GLU A 183 38.37 20.20 17.69
N PHE A 184 37.93 20.05 16.44
CA PHE A 184 38.51 19.09 15.51
C PHE A 184 39.59 19.77 14.66
N ASP A 185 40.81 19.25 14.66
CA ASP A 185 41.96 19.77 13.94
C ASP A 185 41.85 19.45 12.44
N HIS A 186 41.17 20.34 11.72
CA HIS A 186 40.93 20.23 10.28
C HIS A 186 42.22 20.29 9.45
N ASP A 187 43.25 21.00 9.90
CA ASP A 187 44.50 21.16 9.13
C ASP A 187 45.34 19.89 9.17
N THR A 188 45.52 19.32 10.37
CA THR A 188 46.20 18.03 10.53
C THR A 188 45.40 16.92 9.82
N PHE A 189 44.07 16.90 9.97
CA PHE A 189 43.23 15.93 9.28
C PHE A 189 43.35 15.99 7.75
N TYR A 190 43.30 17.20 7.19
CA TYR A 190 43.47 17.41 5.75
C TYR A 190 44.85 16.95 5.28
N ALA A 191 45.93 17.30 6.01
CA ALA A 191 47.29 16.92 5.66
C ALA A 191 47.50 15.40 5.67
N GLU A 192 46.98 14.70 6.68
CA GLU A 192 47.05 13.24 6.76
C GLU A 192 46.20 12.57 5.67
N THR A 193 45.03 13.13 5.36
CA THR A 193 44.19 12.66 4.25
C THR A 193 44.89 12.78 2.90
N VAL A 194 45.53 13.92 2.62
CA VAL A 194 46.32 14.14 1.39
C VAL A 194 47.50 13.17 1.32
N THR A 195 48.17 12.90 2.46
CA THR A 195 49.28 11.94 2.54
C THR A 195 48.82 10.53 2.21
N ALA A 196 47.72 10.08 2.82
CA ALA A 196 47.13 8.76 2.57
C ALA A 196 46.67 8.60 1.10
N ILE A 197 46.06 9.63 0.53
CA ILE A 197 45.64 9.66 -0.88
C ILE A 197 46.86 9.59 -1.81
N THR A 198 47.87 10.42 -1.57
CA THR A 198 49.08 10.45 -2.41
C THR A 198 49.82 9.12 -2.36
N ALA A 199 49.84 8.45 -1.21
CA ALA A 199 50.42 7.12 -1.09
C ALA A 199 49.72 6.04 -1.94
N LYS A 200 48.42 6.20 -2.23
CA LYS A 200 47.63 5.24 -3.02
C LYS A 200 47.48 5.62 -4.49
N HIS A 201 47.24 6.90 -4.78
CA HIS A 201 46.95 7.41 -6.12
C HIS A 201 48.16 8.08 -6.79
N GLY A 202 49.24 8.34 -6.05
CA GLY A 202 50.43 9.05 -6.52
C GLY A 202 50.27 10.57 -6.60
N SER A 203 49.07 11.09 -6.79
CA SER A 203 48.76 12.52 -6.79
C SER A 203 47.29 12.80 -6.46
N LEU A 204 46.99 14.05 -6.08
CA LEU A 204 45.60 14.51 -5.92
C LEU A 204 44.82 14.54 -7.24
N GLU A 205 45.48 14.79 -8.37
CA GLU A 205 44.85 14.77 -9.69
C GLU A 205 44.37 13.35 -10.04
N ASN A 206 45.22 12.34 -9.85
CA ASN A 206 44.86 10.94 -10.06
C ASN A 206 43.73 10.49 -9.12
N TYR A 207 43.69 11.03 -7.91
CA TYR A 207 42.60 10.80 -6.96
C TYR A 207 41.28 11.45 -7.43
N ILE A 208 41.31 12.71 -7.87
CA ILE A 208 40.12 13.40 -8.40
C ILE A 208 39.57 12.66 -9.61
N ASP A 209 40.46 12.21 -10.52
CA ASP A 209 40.10 11.43 -11.68
C ASP A 209 39.44 10.11 -11.29
N TYR A 210 40.07 9.38 -10.37
CA TYR A 210 39.51 8.14 -9.83
C TYR A 210 38.15 8.35 -9.17
N MET A 211 38.02 9.34 -8.28
CA MET A 211 36.78 9.62 -7.54
C MET A 211 35.65 10.09 -8.44
N ALA A 212 35.95 10.88 -9.48
CA ALA A 212 34.96 11.28 -10.47
C ALA A 212 34.46 10.07 -11.26
N SER A 213 35.36 9.21 -11.75
CA SER A 213 34.99 7.97 -12.45
C SER A 213 34.23 7.00 -11.53
N ALA A 214 34.67 6.83 -10.29
CA ALA A 214 34.03 5.97 -9.30
C ALA A 214 32.62 6.46 -8.94
N SER A 215 32.43 7.77 -8.82
CA SER A 215 31.13 8.39 -8.53
C SER A 215 30.15 8.22 -9.70
N THR A 216 30.59 8.48 -10.94
CA THR A 216 29.75 8.20 -12.13
C THR A 216 29.39 6.72 -12.22
N ALA A 217 30.36 5.83 -12.00
CA ALA A 217 30.11 4.38 -11.99
C ALA A 217 29.10 3.96 -10.92
N PHE A 218 29.20 4.53 -9.72
CA PHE A 218 28.27 4.24 -8.63
C PHE A 218 26.84 4.64 -8.98
N GLU A 219 26.65 5.82 -9.58
CA GLU A 219 25.33 6.29 -10.03
C GLU A 219 24.76 5.37 -11.12
N GLU A 220 25.54 5.08 -12.17
CA GLU A 220 25.12 4.20 -13.27
C GLU A 220 24.77 2.78 -12.80
N LEU A 221 25.58 2.19 -11.91
CA LEU A 221 25.31 0.88 -11.31
C LEU A 221 24.08 0.90 -10.40
N THR A 222 23.87 1.99 -9.66
CA THR A 222 22.68 2.17 -8.81
C THR A 222 21.40 2.27 -9.65
N GLU A 223 21.44 3.02 -10.75
CA GLU A 223 20.32 3.13 -11.69
C GLU A 223 20.01 1.77 -12.33
N LYS A 224 21.02 1.07 -12.85
CA LYS A 224 20.86 -0.26 -13.44
C LYS A 224 20.27 -1.25 -12.44
N ARG A 225 20.82 -1.32 -11.21
CA ARG A 225 20.30 -2.17 -10.13
C ARG A 225 18.82 -1.88 -9.87
N THR A 226 18.46 -0.60 -9.80
CA THR A 226 17.07 -0.17 -9.54
C THR A 226 16.14 -0.59 -10.68
N SER A 227 16.57 -0.47 -11.93
CA SER A 227 15.81 -0.95 -13.09
C SER A 227 15.56 -2.45 -13.01
N LEU A 228 16.61 -3.25 -12.79
CA LEU A 228 16.51 -4.71 -12.72
C LEU A 228 15.64 -5.18 -11.54
N ALA A 229 15.77 -4.53 -10.38
CA ALA A 229 14.94 -4.81 -9.22
C ALA A 229 13.45 -4.53 -9.50
N ASN A 230 13.15 -3.42 -10.19
CA ASN A 230 11.78 -3.09 -10.58
C ASN A 230 11.21 -4.10 -11.58
N GLU A 231 12.00 -4.52 -12.57
CA GLU A 231 11.58 -5.56 -13.53
C GLU A 231 11.28 -6.88 -12.83
N TRP A 232 12.16 -7.32 -11.92
CA TRP A 232 11.94 -8.52 -11.12
C TRP A 232 10.67 -8.39 -10.27
N GLN A 233 10.47 -7.25 -9.61
CA GLN A 233 9.30 -7.01 -8.75
C GLN A 233 7.98 -7.03 -9.54
N GLN A 234 7.95 -6.48 -10.76
CA GLN A 234 6.77 -6.56 -11.61
C GLN A 234 6.43 -8.01 -11.97
N ASN A 235 7.45 -8.82 -12.32
CA ASN A 235 7.25 -10.24 -12.60
C ASN A 235 6.76 -11.00 -11.36
N TYR A 236 7.29 -10.70 -10.18
CA TYR A 236 6.83 -11.25 -8.91
C TYR A 236 5.34 -10.95 -8.66
N LEU A 237 4.91 -9.69 -8.82
CA LEU A 237 3.53 -9.29 -8.60
C LEU A 237 2.54 -9.97 -9.56
N ILE A 238 2.88 -10.03 -10.85
CA ILE A 238 2.05 -10.69 -11.87
C ILE A 238 1.86 -12.18 -11.52
N LYS A 239 2.94 -12.86 -11.13
CA LYS A 239 2.92 -14.28 -10.78
C LYS A 239 2.16 -14.53 -9.47
N SER A 240 2.34 -13.68 -8.47
CA SER A 240 1.62 -13.74 -7.20
C SER A 240 0.12 -13.55 -7.40
N GLU A 241 -0.30 -12.59 -8.23
CA GLU A 241 -1.72 -12.40 -8.58
C GLU A 241 -2.29 -13.61 -9.32
N ALA A 242 -1.53 -14.22 -10.22
CA ALA A 242 -1.97 -15.41 -10.93
C ALA A 242 -2.22 -16.60 -9.99
N ILE A 243 -1.38 -16.80 -8.97
CA ILE A 243 -1.56 -17.85 -7.96
C ILE A 243 -2.76 -17.53 -7.04
N SER A 244 -2.89 -16.27 -6.62
CA SER A 244 -3.91 -15.84 -5.65
C SER A 244 -5.35 -16.05 -6.14
N LYS A 245 -5.57 -16.07 -7.47
CA LYS A 245 -6.84 -16.46 -8.09
C LYS A 245 -7.32 -17.85 -7.67
N TYR A 246 -6.40 -18.76 -7.37
CA TYR A 246 -6.71 -20.13 -6.94
C TYR A 246 -6.61 -20.29 -5.43
N GLN A 247 -5.54 -19.75 -4.82
CA GLN A 247 -5.27 -19.87 -3.38
C GLN A 247 -4.31 -18.77 -2.93
N PRO A 248 -4.47 -18.19 -1.72
CA PRO A 248 -3.53 -17.21 -1.17
C PRO A 248 -2.24 -17.92 -0.72
N LEU A 249 -1.36 -18.20 -1.67
CA LEU A 249 0.01 -18.67 -1.44
C LEU A 249 0.96 -17.52 -1.80
N THR A 250 2.05 -17.41 -1.04
CA THR A 250 3.09 -16.38 -1.25
C THR A 250 4.30 -16.99 -1.95
N LEU A 251 4.83 -16.25 -2.93
CA LEU A 251 6.13 -16.54 -3.54
C LEU A 251 7.24 -16.03 -2.62
N SER A 252 8.46 -16.55 -2.80
CA SER A 252 9.62 -16.09 -2.04
C SER A 252 10.09 -14.71 -2.56
N GLU A 253 10.40 -13.81 -1.63
CA GLU A 253 11.04 -12.52 -1.95
C GLU A 253 12.53 -12.73 -2.22
N ILE A 254 13.13 -11.81 -2.99
CA ILE A 254 14.59 -11.81 -3.23
C ILE A 254 15.30 -10.91 -2.24
N ASP A 255 16.55 -11.25 -1.97
CA ASP A 255 17.46 -10.37 -1.25
C ASP A 255 17.79 -9.11 -2.09
N THR A 256 18.31 -8.08 -1.41
CA THR A 256 18.80 -6.87 -2.10
C THR A 256 20.22 -7.10 -2.60
N PHE A 257 20.45 -6.83 -3.89
CA PHE A 257 21.80 -6.80 -4.45
C PHE A 257 22.57 -5.58 -3.92
N ASN A 258 23.65 -5.83 -3.19
CA ASN A 258 24.53 -4.80 -2.64
C ASN A 258 25.89 -4.87 -3.33
N PHE A 259 26.47 -3.71 -3.62
CA PHE A 259 27.82 -3.60 -4.18
C PHE A 259 28.57 -2.46 -3.50
N SER A 260 29.91 -2.54 -3.51
CA SER A 260 30.80 -1.50 -3.01
C SER A 260 31.83 -1.12 -4.05
N ILE A 261 32.13 0.17 -4.13
CA ILE A 261 33.19 0.70 -4.99
C ILE A 261 34.48 0.77 -4.14
N PRO A 262 35.59 0.17 -4.58
CA PRO A 262 36.84 0.29 -3.84
C PRO A 262 37.37 1.73 -3.91
N ALA A 263 38.15 2.13 -2.92
CA ALA A 263 38.74 3.48 -2.89
C ALA A 263 39.93 3.65 -3.85
N TYR A 264 40.47 2.55 -4.37
CA TYR A 264 41.61 2.53 -5.30
C TYR A 264 41.60 1.26 -6.15
N GLY A 265 42.30 1.29 -7.28
CA GLY A 265 42.43 0.17 -8.22
C GLY A 265 41.97 0.53 -9.63
N ASP A 266 41.70 -0.48 -10.46
CA ASP A 266 41.14 -0.29 -11.79
C ASP A 266 39.60 -0.26 -11.72
N ILE A 267 39.03 0.95 -11.82
CA ILE A 267 37.59 1.15 -11.76
C ILE A 267 36.87 0.48 -12.95
N GLY A 268 37.51 0.38 -14.12
CA GLY A 268 36.91 -0.27 -15.30
C GLY A 268 36.65 -1.76 -15.05
N SER A 269 37.67 -2.47 -14.55
CA SER A 269 37.55 -3.88 -14.17
C SER A 269 36.51 -4.10 -13.06
N VAL A 270 36.41 -3.18 -12.09
CA VAL A 270 35.41 -3.25 -11.01
C VAL A 270 33.99 -3.10 -11.57
N ILE A 271 33.76 -2.13 -12.45
CA ILE A 271 32.46 -1.92 -13.10
C ILE A 271 32.05 -3.17 -13.88
N THR A 272 32.96 -3.75 -14.67
CA THR A 272 32.67 -4.98 -15.42
C THR A 272 32.29 -6.12 -14.49
N ARG A 273 33.04 -6.32 -13.40
CA ARG A 273 32.74 -7.37 -12.42
C ARG A 273 31.38 -7.16 -11.75
N ILE A 274 31.10 -5.97 -11.22
CA ILE A 274 29.82 -5.68 -10.54
C ILE A 274 28.64 -5.85 -11.50
N ASN A 275 28.79 -5.42 -12.76
CA ASN A 275 27.75 -5.63 -13.76
C ASN A 275 27.46 -7.11 -13.99
N LEU A 276 28.50 -7.94 -14.14
CA LEU A 276 28.33 -9.39 -14.31
C LEU A 276 27.67 -10.03 -13.08
N GLU A 277 28.14 -9.70 -11.88
CA GLU A 277 27.56 -10.21 -10.62
C GLU A 277 26.09 -9.80 -10.46
N MET A 278 25.75 -8.56 -10.82
CA MET A 278 24.39 -8.04 -10.77
C MET A 278 23.48 -8.72 -11.80
N ASP A 279 23.93 -8.86 -13.04
CA ASP A 279 23.17 -9.51 -14.10
C ASP A 279 22.93 -10.99 -13.76
N ASP A 280 23.96 -11.70 -13.27
CA ASP A 280 23.85 -13.09 -12.82
C ASP A 280 22.89 -13.23 -11.61
N PHE A 281 22.94 -12.29 -10.66
CA PHE A 281 22.05 -12.27 -9.51
C PHE A 281 20.57 -12.18 -9.93
N PHE A 282 20.22 -11.21 -10.78
CA PHE A 282 18.84 -11.01 -11.21
C PHE A 282 18.36 -12.09 -12.18
N ALA A 283 19.24 -12.63 -13.04
CA ALA A 283 18.92 -13.75 -13.91
C ALA A 283 18.63 -15.02 -13.08
N SER A 284 19.48 -15.33 -12.11
CA SER A 284 19.30 -16.49 -11.22
C SER A 284 18.04 -16.36 -10.36
N SER A 285 17.80 -15.16 -9.84
CA SER A 285 16.60 -14.85 -9.05
C SER A 285 15.32 -14.95 -9.87
N SER A 286 15.34 -14.54 -11.14
CA SER A 286 14.20 -14.67 -12.06
C SER A 286 13.91 -16.13 -12.40
N LEU A 287 14.95 -16.95 -12.61
CA LEU A 287 14.81 -18.38 -12.85
C LEU A 287 14.24 -19.11 -11.62
N ALA A 288 14.71 -18.76 -10.42
CA ALA A 288 14.19 -19.29 -9.17
C ALA A 288 12.70 -18.95 -8.98
N LEU A 289 12.32 -17.69 -9.22
CA LEU A 289 10.94 -17.23 -9.18
C LEU A 289 10.05 -18.00 -10.16
N GLU A 290 10.50 -18.23 -11.40
CA GLU A 290 9.73 -18.99 -12.39
C GLU A 290 9.47 -20.43 -11.91
N LYS A 291 10.52 -21.11 -11.46
CA LYS A 291 10.43 -22.50 -10.99
C LYS A 291 9.50 -22.62 -9.78
N GLU A 292 9.59 -21.68 -8.85
CA GLU A 292 8.70 -21.64 -7.68
C GLU A 292 7.25 -21.38 -8.11
N TYR A 293 7.03 -20.40 -9.00
CA TYR A 293 5.72 -20.07 -9.56
C TYR A 293 5.06 -21.26 -10.24
N GLU A 294 5.76 -21.97 -11.13
CA GLU A 294 5.22 -23.16 -11.81
C GLU A 294 4.79 -24.23 -10.79
N THR A 295 5.63 -24.46 -9.78
CA THR A 295 5.37 -25.44 -8.73
C THR A 295 4.14 -25.07 -7.90
N LEU A 296 4.06 -23.82 -7.44
CA LEU A 296 2.96 -23.33 -6.61
C LEU A 296 1.66 -23.19 -7.40
N LEU A 297 1.71 -22.78 -8.66
CA LEU A 297 0.53 -22.67 -9.50
C LEU A 297 -0.14 -24.03 -9.70
N VAL A 298 0.64 -25.07 -10.02
CA VAL A 298 0.11 -26.44 -10.17
C VAL A 298 -0.55 -26.89 -8.86
N LYS A 299 0.09 -26.63 -7.72
CA LYS A 299 -0.45 -26.98 -6.40
C LYS A 299 -1.73 -26.21 -6.09
N ALA A 300 -1.77 -24.91 -6.35
CA ALA A 300 -2.92 -24.05 -6.11
C ALA A 300 -4.12 -24.47 -6.97
N LYS A 301 -3.89 -24.76 -8.26
CA LYS A 301 -4.90 -25.30 -9.18
C LYS A 301 -5.44 -26.64 -8.72
N ALA A 302 -4.56 -27.58 -8.35
CA ALA A 302 -4.97 -28.89 -7.87
C ALA A 302 -5.85 -28.79 -6.62
N HIS A 303 -5.48 -27.91 -5.69
CA HIS A 303 -6.28 -27.63 -4.50
C HIS A 303 -7.63 -26.99 -4.85
N TYR A 304 -7.65 -25.99 -5.74
CA TYR A 304 -8.88 -25.35 -6.22
C TYR A 304 -9.85 -26.34 -6.86
N VAL A 305 -9.35 -27.19 -7.77
CA VAL A 305 -10.13 -28.26 -8.43
C VAL A 305 -10.70 -29.24 -7.41
N LYS A 306 -9.91 -29.62 -6.39
CA LYS A 306 -10.37 -30.48 -5.30
C LYS A 306 -11.55 -29.84 -4.55
N HIS A 307 -11.41 -28.58 -4.11
CA HIS A 307 -12.49 -27.84 -3.44
C HIS A 307 -13.73 -27.69 -4.32
N GLN A 308 -13.54 -27.43 -5.61
CA GLN A 308 -14.65 -27.31 -6.54
C GLN A 308 -15.41 -28.63 -6.69
N LYS A 309 -14.71 -29.77 -6.82
CA LYS A 309 -15.32 -31.11 -6.87
C LYS A 309 -16.08 -31.43 -5.58
N GLU A 310 -15.49 -31.11 -4.42
CA GLU A 310 -16.13 -31.32 -3.12
C GLU A 310 -17.39 -30.47 -2.96
N ALA A 311 -17.35 -29.18 -3.33
CA ALA A 311 -18.50 -28.29 -3.30
C ALA A 311 -19.64 -28.74 -4.24
N PHE A 312 -19.29 -29.23 -5.43
CA PHE A 312 -20.28 -29.78 -6.37
C PHE A 312 -20.95 -31.05 -5.82
N ALA A 313 -20.16 -31.94 -5.20
CA ALA A 313 -20.65 -33.16 -4.59
C ALA A 313 -21.54 -32.88 -3.37
N SER A 314 -21.20 -31.87 -2.56
CA SER A 314 -21.98 -31.48 -1.37
C SER A 314 -23.27 -30.73 -1.70
N ALA A 315 -23.37 -30.10 -2.88
CA ALA A 315 -24.58 -29.39 -3.30
C ALA A 315 -25.72 -30.35 -3.65
N LYS A 316 -26.68 -30.48 -2.72
CA LYS A 316 -27.82 -31.42 -2.78
C LYS A 316 -29.19 -30.77 -3.00
N SER A 317 -29.30 -29.44 -2.93
CA SER A 317 -30.53 -28.67 -3.15
C SER A 317 -30.39 -27.67 -4.30
N SER A 318 -31.52 -27.23 -4.88
CA SER A 318 -31.49 -26.23 -5.96
C SER A 318 -30.78 -24.94 -5.53
N SER A 319 -31.00 -24.47 -4.29
CA SER A 319 -30.33 -23.29 -3.72
C SER A 319 -28.81 -23.48 -3.62
N SER A 320 -28.35 -24.59 -3.04
CA SER A 320 -26.91 -24.88 -2.94
C SER A 320 -26.22 -25.02 -4.31
N MET A 321 -26.93 -25.56 -5.31
CA MET A 321 -26.41 -25.68 -6.67
C MET A 321 -26.31 -24.32 -7.37
N ARG A 322 -27.26 -23.40 -7.14
CA ARG A 322 -27.15 -22.01 -7.64
C ARG A 322 -25.96 -21.30 -7.00
N GLN A 323 -25.74 -21.47 -5.70
CA GLN A 323 -24.57 -20.90 -5.02
C GLN A 323 -23.27 -21.45 -5.60
N PHE A 324 -23.20 -22.76 -5.87
CA PHE A 324 -22.07 -23.36 -6.57
C PHE A 324 -21.84 -22.72 -7.94
N ILE A 325 -22.87 -22.64 -8.79
CA ILE A 325 -22.76 -22.05 -10.13
C ILE A 325 -22.26 -20.60 -10.04
N ASN A 326 -22.84 -19.79 -9.15
CA ASN A 326 -22.45 -18.39 -8.99
C ASN A 326 -21.01 -18.25 -8.50
N ARG A 327 -20.57 -19.09 -7.55
CA ARG A 327 -19.21 -19.06 -7.00
C ARG A 327 -18.14 -19.38 -8.04
N TYR A 328 -18.42 -20.32 -8.93
CA TYR A 328 -17.45 -20.82 -9.91
C TYR A 328 -17.68 -20.30 -11.34
N ALA A 329 -18.61 -19.36 -11.54
CA ALA A 329 -18.94 -18.82 -12.87
C ALA A 329 -17.74 -18.16 -13.58
N GLY A 330 -16.83 -17.53 -12.81
CA GLY A 330 -15.66 -16.84 -13.35
C GLY A 330 -14.41 -17.72 -13.51
N LEU A 331 -14.39 -18.92 -12.93
CA LEU A 331 -13.22 -19.81 -12.94
C LEU A 331 -13.66 -21.26 -12.70
N ASP A 332 -13.81 -22.03 -13.79
CA ASP A 332 -14.25 -23.44 -13.77
C ASP A 332 -13.15 -24.40 -14.20
N GLU A 333 -12.12 -24.56 -13.37
CA GLU A 333 -10.99 -25.45 -13.65
C GLU A 333 -11.38 -26.93 -13.72
N ALA A 334 -12.43 -27.35 -13.01
CA ALA A 334 -12.91 -28.74 -13.03
C ALA A 334 -13.92 -29.04 -14.15
N GLY A 335 -14.38 -28.04 -14.90
CA GLY A 335 -15.37 -28.21 -15.97
C GLY A 335 -16.74 -28.68 -15.47
N LEU A 336 -17.15 -28.24 -14.28
CA LEU A 336 -18.36 -28.73 -13.60
C LEU A 336 -19.59 -27.83 -13.77
N LEU A 337 -19.47 -26.64 -14.35
CA LEU A 337 -20.59 -25.69 -14.47
C LEU A 337 -21.77 -26.24 -15.28
N GLU A 338 -21.50 -26.90 -16.42
CA GLU A 338 -22.58 -27.47 -17.24
C GLU A 338 -23.27 -28.66 -16.55
N SER A 339 -22.48 -29.48 -15.85
CA SER A 339 -23.01 -30.56 -15.00
C SER A 339 -23.85 -30.01 -13.84
N ALA A 340 -23.44 -28.87 -13.27
CA ALA A 340 -24.18 -28.16 -12.21
C ALA A 340 -25.50 -27.57 -12.70
N LYS A 341 -25.53 -26.97 -13.90
CA LYS A 341 -26.77 -26.47 -14.50
C LYS A 341 -27.77 -27.61 -14.75
N LYS A 342 -27.31 -28.73 -15.31
CA LYS A 342 -28.16 -29.92 -15.50
C LYS A 342 -28.69 -30.47 -14.17
N LYS A 343 -27.84 -30.59 -13.16
CA LYS A 343 -28.23 -31.06 -11.82
C LYS A 343 -29.20 -30.07 -11.14
N LEU A 344 -29.01 -28.76 -11.32
CA LEU A 344 -29.93 -27.72 -10.84
C LEU A 344 -31.33 -27.89 -11.44
N ASN A 345 -31.42 -28.11 -12.76
CA ASN A 345 -32.71 -28.34 -13.43
C ASN A 345 -33.40 -29.58 -12.86
N SER A 346 -32.71 -30.71 -12.75
CA SER A 346 -33.28 -31.94 -12.17
C SER A 346 -33.71 -31.78 -10.70
N LEU A 347 -32.96 -31.03 -9.88
CA LEU A 347 -33.35 -30.74 -8.51
C LEU A 347 -34.58 -29.82 -8.46
N THR A 348 -34.64 -28.82 -9.33
CA THR A 348 -35.77 -27.88 -9.44
C THR A 348 -37.04 -28.60 -9.89
N GLU A 349 -36.93 -29.53 -10.85
CA GLU A 349 -38.04 -30.37 -11.30
C GLU A 349 -38.62 -31.18 -10.13
N LYS A 350 -37.77 -31.88 -9.36
CA LYS A 350 -38.22 -32.65 -8.18
C LYS A 350 -38.87 -31.78 -7.11
N GLU A 351 -38.30 -30.61 -6.83
CA GLU A 351 -38.88 -29.64 -5.89
C GLU A 351 -40.26 -29.17 -6.37
N GLN A 352 -40.42 -28.92 -7.67
CA GLN A 352 -41.70 -28.55 -8.29
C GLN A 352 -42.72 -29.69 -8.22
N GLU A 353 -42.35 -30.92 -8.52
CA GLU A 353 -43.25 -32.07 -8.40
C GLU A 353 -43.77 -32.26 -6.97
N ILE A 354 -42.88 -32.18 -5.97
CA ILE A 354 -43.26 -32.27 -4.57
C ILE A 354 -44.22 -31.13 -4.19
N ALA A 355 -43.90 -29.89 -4.59
CA ALA A 355 -44.75 -28.73 -4.32
C ALA A 355 -46.12 -28.85 -5.01
N PHE A 356 -46.15 -29.33 -6.26
CA PHE A 356 -47.37 -29.56 -7.02
C PHE A 356 -48.29 -30.58 -6.34
N ASN A 357 -47.71 -31.68 -5.83
CA ASN A 357 -48.46 -32.73 -5.14
C ASN A 357 -49.05 -32.28 -3.79
N LYS A 358 -48.49 -31.21 -3.20
CA LYS A 358 -48.98 -30.59 -1.96
C LYS A 358 -50.10 -29.56 -2.19
N ILE A 359 -50.41 -29.19 -3.43
CA ILE A 359 -51.49 -28.22 -3.71
C ILE A 359 -52.84 -28.83 -3.31
N ARG A 360 -53.54 -28.18 -2.37
CA ARG A 360 -54.89 -28.59 -1.91
C ARG A 360 -55.95 -27.53 -2.18
N THR A 361 -55.56 -26.28 -2.26
CA THR A 361 -56.47 -25.14 -2.41
C THR A 361 -56.10 -24.25 -3.60
N VAL A 362 -57.04 -23.38 -4.01
CA VAL A 362 -56.77 -22.34 -5.02
C VAL A 362 -55.65 -21.40 -4.56
N HIS A 363 -55.56 -21.12 -3.26
CA HIS A 363 -54.48 -20.30 -2.71
C HIS A 363 -53.12 -20.97 -2.92
N ASP A 364 -52.97 -22.25 -2.55
CA ASP A 364 -51.72 -23.00 -2.74
C ASP A 364 -51.30 -23.03 -4.22
N ALA A 365 -52.27 -23.17 -5.12
CA ALA A 365 -52.03 -23.17 -6.56
C ALA A 365 -51.51 -21.81 -7.06
N ARG A 366 -52.07 -20.71 -6.54
CA ARG A 366 -51.57 -19.36 -6.85
C ARG A 366 -50.18 -19.12 -6.28
N VAL A 367 -49.89 -19.60 -5.06
CA VAL A 367 -48.53 -19.55 -4.49
C VAL A 367 -47.56 -20.34 -5.38
N PHE A 368 -47.92 -21.55 -5.81
CA PHE A 368 -47.08 -22.34 -6.73
C PHE A 368 -46.75 -21.59 -8.02
N ILE A 369 -47.76 -21.01 -8.69
CA ILE A 369 -47.57 -20.23 -9.93
C ILE A 369 -46.69 -19.01 -9.66
N HIS A 370 -46.88 -18.33 -8.53
CA HIS A 370 -46.05 -17.18 -8.17
C HIS A 370 -44.58 -17.57 -7.97
N THR A 371 -44.33 -18.68 -7.26
CA THR A 371 -42.98 -19.16 -6.95
C THR A 371 -42.25 -19.73 -8.17
N TYR A 372 -42.95 -20.51 -9.02
CA TYR A 372 -42.31 -21.25 -10.12
C TYR A 372 -42.62 -20.72 -11.52
N GLY A 373 -43.50 -19.74 -11.65
CA GLY A 373 -43.99 -19.26 -12.96
C GLY A 373 -42.91 -18.75 -13.91
N ARG A 374 -41.78 -18.26 -13.39
CA ARG A 374 -40.63 -17.81 -14.21
C ARG A 374 -39.63 -18.90 -14.56
N ASN A 375 -39.69 -20.05 -13.88
CA ASN A 375 -38.72 -21.12 -14.04
C ASN A 375 -39.41 -22.49 -13.90
N ASP A 376 -40.41 -22.74 -14.75
CA ASP A 376 -41.24 -23.95 -14.74
C ASP A 376 -40.55 -25.11 -15.48
N VAL A 377 -39.45 -25.61 -14.90
CA VAL A 377 -38.63 -26.66 -15.51
C VAL A 377 -39.42 -27.96 -15.70
N ALA A 378 -40.30 -28.31 -14.75
CA ALA A 378 -41.16 -29.49 -14.84
C ALA A 378 -42.41 -29.30 -15.72
N ASN A 379 -42.62 -28.11 -16.30
CA ASN A 379 -43.79 -27.77 -17.10
C ASN A 379 -45.13 -28.06 -16.40
N LEU A 380 -45.23 -27.73 -15.10
CA LEU A 380 -46.40 -28.00 -14.26
C LEU A 380 -47.33 -26.79 -14.10
N VAL A 381 -46.87 -25.57 -14.41
CA VAL A 381 -47.69 -24.35 -14.30
C VAL A 381 -48.96 -24.42 -15.15
N PRO A 382 -48.95 -24.93 -16.41
CA PRO A 382 -50.17 -25.12 -17.18
C PRO A 382 -51.17 -26.05 -16.48
N ASN A 383 -50.70 -27.14 -15.89
CA ASN A 383 -51.54 -28.09 -15.16
C ASN A 383 -52.14 -27.46 -13.89
N VAL A 384 -51.39 -26.60 -13.20
CA VAL A 384 -51.89 -25.86 -12.04
C VAL A 384 -52.97 -24.85 -12.44
N LYS A 385 -52.78 -24.12 -13.56
CA LYS A 385 -53.79 -23.20 -14.09
C LYS A 385 -55.10 -23.93 -14.42
N ALA A 386 -55.02 -25.07 -15.09
CA ALA A 386 -56.21 -25.91 -15.37
C ALA A 386 -56.91 -26.40 -14.09
N LYS A 387 -56.15 -26.76 -13.03
CA LYS A 387 -56.73 -27.10 -11.72
C LYS A 387 -57.48 -25.92 -11.09
N ILE A 388 -56.93 -24.71 -11.17
CA ILE A 388 -57.58 -23.49 -10.67
C ILE A 388 -58.91 -23.28 -11.39
N GLU A 389 -58.93 -23.32 -12.72
CA GLU A 389 -60.16 -23.16 -13.52
C GLU A 389 -61.25 -24.17 -13.11
N LYS A 390 -60.87 -25.44 -12.93
CA LYS A 390 -61.80 -26.50 -12.49
C LYS A 390 -62.33 -26.25 -11.07
N TRP A 391 -61.48 -25.80 -10.15
CA TRP A 391 -61.91 -25.48 -8.78
C TRP A 391 -62.80 -24.24 -8.73
N GLU A 392 -62.46 -23.19 -9.46
CA GLU A 392 -63.27 -21.97 -9.56
C GLU A 392 -64.64 -22.27 -10.19
N LEU A 393 -64.69 -23.11 -11.22
CA LEU A 393 -65.95 -23.59 -11.80
C LEU A 393 -66.77 -24.40 -10.79
N ARG A 394 -66.14 -25.32 -10.04
CA ARG A 394 -66.83 -26.08 -8.99
C ARG A 394 -67.40 -25.16 -7.91
N ILE A 395 -66.61 -24.20 -7.42
CA ILE A 395 -67.06 -23.22 -6.41
C ILE A 395 -68.22 -22.39 -6.95
N LYS A 396 -68.16 -21.98 -8.23
CA LYS A 396 -69.26 -21.26 -8.89
C LYS A 396 -70.53 -22.12 -8.97
N ASN A 397 -70.41 -23.37 -9.40
CA ASN A 397 -71.54 -24.30 -9.51
C ASN A 397 -72.14 -24.63 -8.14
N GLU A 398 -71.32 -24.85 -7.10
CA GLU A 398 -71.79 -25.06 -5.74
C GLU A 398 -72.53 -23.83 -5.18
N LYS A 399 -72.06 -22.62 -5.50
CA LYS A 399 -72.78 -21.37 -5.14
C LYS A 399 -74.11 -21.27 -5.87
N ILE A 400 -74.14 -21.58 -7.17
CA ILE A 400 -75.37 -21.59 -7.97
C ILE A 400 -76.36 -22.63 -7.41
N GLU A 401 -75.88 -23.83 -7.11
CA GLU A 401 -76.72 -24.91 -6.58
C GLU A 401 -77.24 -24.61 -5.18
N LYS A 402 -76.40 -24.08 -4.29
CA LYS A 402 -76.84 -23.59 -2.96
C LYS A 402 -77.92 -22.53 -3.10
N ARG A 403 -77.74 -21.60 -4.05
CA ARG A 403 -78.75 -20.56 -4.35
C ARG A 403 -80.03 -21.17 -4.91
N ARG A 404 -79.94 -22.17 -5.79
CA ARG A 404 -81.09 -22.89 -6.36
C ARG A 404 -81.88 -23.63 -5.28
N VAL A 405 -81.19 -24.36 -4.40
CA VAL A 405 -81.81 -25.08 -3.27
C VAL A 405 -82.45 -24.10 -2.29
N ALA A 406 -81.78 -22.98 -1.99
CA ALA A 406 -82.33 -21.93 -1.13
C ALA A 406 -83.59 -21.30 -1.74
N LEU A 407 -83.59 -21.01 -3.05
CA LEU A 407 -84.75 -20.52 -3.80
C LEU A 407 -85.91 -21.52 -3.75
N ALA A 408 -85.67 -22.79 -4.10
CA ALA A 408 -86.72 -23.80 -4.09
C ALA A 408 -87.30 -24.03 -2.69
N LYS A 409 -86.47 -23.95 -1.64
CA LYS A 409 -86.94 -24.01 -0.25
C LYS A 409 -87.82 -22.82 0.09
N LEU A 410 -87.41 -21.61 -0.31
CA LEU A 410 -88.16 -20.37 -0.09
C LEU A 410 -89.50 -20.39 -0.84
N GLU A 411 -89.53 -20.83 -2.10
CA GLU A 411 -90.74 -21.00 -2.90
C GLU A 411 -91.72 -21.98 -2.25
N LYS A 412 -91.24 -23.16 -1.83
CA LYS A 412 -92.06 -24.15 -1.13
C LYS A 412 -92.61 -23.62 0.20
N TRP A 413 -91.80 -22.87 0.96
CA TRP A 413 -92.27 -22.21 2.17
C TRP A 413 -93.37 -21.19 1.86
N ARG A 414 -93.20 -20.38 0.79
CA ARG A 414 -94.22 -19.44 0.33
C ARG A 414 -95.50 -20.18 0.01
N GLU A 415 -95.50 -21.24 -0.79
CA GLU A 415 -96.71 -22.01 -1.13
C GLU A 415 -97.54 -22.38 0.09
N GLN A 416 -96.88 -22.80 1.17
CA GLN A 416 -97.51 -23.25 2.42
C GLN A 416 -97.95 -22.11 3.37
N LEU A 417 -97.68 -20.85 3.03
CA LEU A 417 -97.97 -19.70 3.87
C LEU A 417 -99.49 -19.49 4.08
N GLN A 418 -99.92 -19.44 5.34
CA GLN A 418 -101.31 -19.29 5.78
C GLN A 418 -101.53 -18.04 6.63
N VAL A 419 -102.80 -17.66 6.79
CA VAL A 419 -103.19 -16.60 7.73
C VAL A 419 -102.77 -17.00 9.16
N GLY A 420 -102.06 -16.11 9.84
CA GLY A 420 -101.48 -16.33 11.18
C GLY A 420 -99.97 -16.57 11.18
N ASP A 421 -99.38 -16.98 10.05
CA ASP A 421 -97.95 -17.28 9.93
C ASP A 421 -97.09 -16.03 10.09
N LEU A 422 -95.91 -16.22 10.69
CA LEU A 422 -94.91 -15.17 10.84
C LEU A 422 -94.04 -15.07 9.59
N THR A 423 -93.96 -13.87 9.03
CA THR A 423 -93.07 -13.48 7.94
C THR A 423 -91.95 -12.59 8.46
N PHE A 424 -91.00 -12.23 7.59
CA PHE A 424 -89.87 -11.36 7.92
C PHE A 424 -90.25 -10.01 8.55
N CYS A 425 -91.43 -9.43 8.21
CA CYS A 425 -91.90 -8.14 8.76
C CYS A 425 -93.06 -8.24 9.74
N GLY A 426 -93.65 -9.42 9.95
CA GLY A 426 -94.77 -9.62 10.85
C GLY A 426 -95.76 -10.68 10.39
N ARG A 427 -96.97 -10.72 10.95
CA ARG A 427 -97.92 -11.84 10.75
C ARG A 427 -98.78 -11.66 9.51
N VAL A 428 -99.04 -12.73 8.78
CA VAL A 428 -100.06 -12.73 7.71
C VAL A 428 -101.45 -12.60 8.34
N ILE A 429 -102.20 -11.56 7.97
CA ILE A 429 -103.56 -11.31 8.48
C ILE A 429 -104.63 -11.59 7.43
N GLN A 430 -104.27 -11.52 6.14
CA GLN A 430 -105.15 -11.87 5.05
C GLN A 430 -104.34 -12.41 3.87
N ALA A 431 -104.88 -13.39 3.13
CA ALA A 431 -104.25 -13.93 1.93
C ALA A 431 -105.26 -13.90 0.75
N LYS A 432 -104.90 -13.23 -0.34
CA LYS A 432 -105.65 -13.16 -1.60
C LYS A 432 -104.67 -13.31 -2.76
N TYR A 433 -104.46 -14.55 -3.22
CA TYR A 433 -103.44 -14.88 -4.23
C TYR A 433 -103.48 -13.92 -5.44
N PRO A 434 -102.33 -13.34 -5.88
CA PRO A 434 -100.96 -13.57 -5.43
C PRO A 434 -100.49 -12.68 -4.26
N MET A 435 -101.39 -11.89 -3.66
CA MET A 435 -101.05 -10.92 -2.61
C MET A 435 -101.33 -11.48 -1.22
N ILE A 436 -100.52 -11.09 -0.24
CA ILE A 436 -100.79 -11.30 1.17
C ILE A 436 -100.73 -9.98 1.92
N GLN A 437 -101.64 -9.79 2.88
CA GLN A 437 -101.62 -8.67 3.79
C GLN A 437 -100.89 -9.11 5.06
N ILE A 438 -99.83 -8.39 5.40
CA ILE A 438 -99.04 -8.62 6.61
C ILE A 438 -99.29 -7.48 7.59
N ALA A 439 -99.50 -7.80 8.86
CA ALA A 439 -99.45 -6.86 9.96
C ALA A 439 -97.99 -6.60 10.35
N LEU A 440 -97.56 -5.34 10.23
CA LEU A 440 -96.19 -4.92 10.48
C LEU A 440 -95.87 -4.99 11.97
N SER A 441 -94.80 -5.70 12.34
CA SER A 441 -94.35 -5.75 13.75
C SER A 441 -93.85 -4.40 14.27
N ASN A 442 -93.37 -3.52 13.38
CA ASN A 442 -92.92 -2.16 13.70
C ASN A 442 -93.45 -1.17 12.63
N PRO A 443 -94.68 -0.65 12.77
CA PRO A 443 -95.24 0.30 11.81
C PRO A 443 -94.57 1.68 11.92
N LEU A 444 -94.44 2.37 10.79
CA LEU A 444 -93.94 3.75 10.74
C LEU A 444 -95.07 4.73 11.06
N GLN A 445 -94.78 5.74 11.87
CA GLN A 445 -95.77 6.78 12.21
C GLN A 445 -96.27 7.48 10.93
N GLY A 446 -97.59 7.52 10.74
CA GLY A 446 -98.23 8.11 9.56
C GLY A 446 -98.46 7.15 8.39
N PHE A 447 -98.05 5.88 8.50
CA PHE A 447 -98.34 4.82 7.52
C PHE A 447 -99.27 3.75 8.10
N SER A 448 -99.88 2.94 7.24
CA SER A 448 -100.70 1.81 7.71
C SER A 448 -99.87 0.81 8.50
N ASP A 449 -100.48 0.21 9.51
CA ASP A 449 -99.97 -0.91 10.28
C ASP A 449 -100.02 -2.24 9.53
N THR A 450 -100.56 -2.24 8.30
CA THR A 450 -100.64 -3.40 7.42
C THR A 450 -100.17 -3.05 6.03
N ILE A 451 -99.66 -4.04 5.30
CA ILE A 451 -99.24 -3.85 3.91
C ILE A 451 -99.54 -5.09 3.09
N TRP A 452 -99.95 -4.86 1.84
CA TRP A 452 -100.10 -5.90 0.83
C TRP A 452 -98.77 -6.09 0.12
N LEU A 453 -98.25 -7.32 0.14
CA LEU A 453 -97.06 -7.72 -0.61
C LEU A 453 -97.42 -8.85 -1.57
N GLU A 454 -96.72 -8.90 -2.70
CA GLU A 454 -96.71 -10.10 -3.51
C GLU A 454 -96.10 -11.23 -2.69
N LYS A 455 -96.68 -12.43 -2.79
CA LYS A 455 -96.24 -13.60 -2.06
C LYS A 455 -94.76 -13.94 -2.35
N ASP A 456 -94.26 -13.55 -3.53
CA ASP A 456 -92.87 -13.70 -3.96
C ASP A 456 -91.90 -12.66 -3.39
N ASP A 457 -92.39 -11.62 -2.73
CA ASP A 457 -91.58 -10.63 -2.00
C ASP A 457 -91.48 -10.94 -0.50
N VAL A 458 -92.09 -12.05 -0.08
CA VAL A 458 -92.21 -12.40 1.32
C VAL A 458 -91.14 -13.43 1.69
N PHE A 459 -90.51 -13.23 2.85
CA PHE A 459 -89.46 -14.09 3.37
C PHE A 459 -89.81 -14.65 4.76
N GLU A 460 -89.13 -15.73 5.13
CA GLU A 460 -89.23 -16.35 6.45
C GLU A 460 -88.88 -15.35 7.58
N ALA A 461 -89.46 -15.54 8.77
CA ALA A 461 -89.32 -14.63 9.90
C ALA A 461 -87.86 -14.34 10.32
N TRP A 462 -86.96 -15.32 10.20
CA TRP A 462 -85.56 -15.18 10.57
C TRP A 462 -84.79 -14.18 9.68
N SER A 463 -85.28 -13.91 8.47
CA SER A 463 -84.67 -12.92 7.57
C SER A 463 -84.73 -11.52 8.15
N GLY A 464 -85.67 -11.25 9.07
CA GLY A 464 -85.90 -9.94 9.65
C GLY A 464 -86.32 -8.90 8.61
N CYS A 465 -86.73 -7.71 9.05
CA CYS A 465 -87.31 -6.71 8.16
C CYS A 465 -86.72 -5.32 8.37
N ASN A 466 -86.44 -4.66 7.25
CA ASN A 466 -86.18 -3.25 7.15
C ASN A 466 -87.35 -2.58 6.43
N ASN A 467 -88.10 -1.76 7.17
CA ASN A 467 -89.20 -0.95 6.63
C ASN A 467 -88.71 0.48 6.41
N ARG A 468 -88.57 0.90 5.15
CA ARG A 468 -88.21 2.28 4.79
C ARG A 468 -89.34 2.86 3.95
N ASN A 469 -90.05 3.85 4.49
CA ASN A 469 -91.17 4.52 3.81
C ASN A 469 -92.22 3.53 3.28
N ASN A 470 -92.56 2.51 4.07
CA ASN A 470 -93.51 1.45 3.72
C ASN A 470 -93.05 0.55 2.55
N GLN A 471 -91.76 0.54 2.22
CA GLN A 471 -91.13 -0.48 1.39
C GLN A 471 -90.42 -1.47 2.30
N LEU A 472 -90.81 -2.74 2.20
CA LEU A 472 -90.28 -3.82 3.02
C LEU A 472 -89.14 -4.53 2.30
N SER A 473 -88.05 -4.79 3.02
CA SER A 473 -86.92 -5.59 2.53
C SER A 473 -86.38 -6.49 3.65
N PRO A 474 -85.87 -7.69 3.33
CA PRO A 474 -85.27 -8.56 4.35
C PRO A 474 -83.96 -7.95 4.87
N LEU A 475 -83.67 -8.11 6.17
CA LEU A 475 -82.36 -7.71 6.74
C LEU A 475 -81.26 -8.67 6.30
N ASN A 476 -81.55 -9.97 6.32
CA ASN A 476 -80.69 -11.03 5.81
C ASN A 476 -81.38 -11.65 4.61
N HIS A 477 -80.84 -11.44 3.42
CA HIS A 477 -81.42 -12.02 2.21
C HIS A 477 -81.06 -13.51 2.16
N PRO A 478 -82.02 -14.45 2.06
CA PRO A 478 -81.71 -15.89 1.98
C PRO A 478 -80.93 -16.32 0.72
N LEU A 479 -80.58 -15.38 -0.15
CA LEU A 479 -79.94 -15.61 -1.46
C LEU A 479 -78.60 -14.87 -1.62
N SER A 480 -78.15 -14.14 -0.59
CA SER A 480 -76.88 -13.39 -0.59
C SER A 480 -75.67 -14.28 -0.41
#